data_AF-A0ABD3D2G9-F1
#
_entry.id   AF-A0ABD3D2G9-F1
#
_cell.length_a   1.000
_cell.length_b   1.000
_cell.length_c   1.000
_cell.angle_alpha   90.00
_cell.angle_beta   90.00
_cell.angle_gamma   90.00
#
_symmetry.space_group_name_H-M   'P 1'
#
loop_
_entity.id
_entity.type
_entity.pdbx_description
1 polymer ?
#
loop_
_entity_poly.entity_id
_entity_poly.type
_entity_poly.pdbx_seq_one_letter_code
_entity_poly.pdbx_strand_id
1 'polypeptide(L)'
;MVKVSRNSNAEEEETCIIYAREKIKETDEYKRAMEVEWASRKQVIQIQAEDARKQKRLKKRTKAESLRLFDMKKRQKERVEELRKSQKKNEENMNLKEIVRAEVRSELNKLEMSTCHNMASMLNLLGISVGNWPNPTPQEVKTAYKRALLTFHPDRASQSDIHQQVEAEEKFKLMNWLKEKFT
;
A
#
# COMPACT_ATOMS: atom_id res chain seq x y z
N MET A 1 -15.91 -94.81 -15.07
CA MET A 1 -14.92 -94.29 -14.11
C MET A 1 -13.53 -94.48 -14.69
N VAL A 2 -13.02 -93.48 -15.41
CA VAL A 2 -11.66 -93.50 -15.97
C VAL A 2 -10.75 -92.85 -14.92
N LYS A 3 -9.92 -93.65 -14.26
CA LYS A 3 -8.85 -93.12 -13.39
C LYS A 3 -7.83 -92.45 -14.30
N VAL A 4 -7.85 -91.12 -14.35
CA VAL A 4 -6.76 -90.33 -14.92
C VAL A 4 -5.59 -90.48 -13.97
N SER A 5 -4.65 -91.38 -14.32
CA SER A 5 -3.33 -91.39 -13.71
C SER A 5 -2.69 -90.04 -13.98
N ARG A 6 -2.56 -89.19 -12.95
CA ARG A 6 -1.66 -88.04 -13.01
C ARG A 6 -0.25 -88.59 -13.22
N ASN A 7 0.43 -88.13 -14.27
CA ASN A 7 1.81 -88.50 -14.58
C ASN A 7 2.72 -88.03 -13.44
N SER A 8 3.05 -88.92 -12.52
CA SER A 8 4.03 -88.71 -11.44
C SER A 8 5.39 -88.23 -11.97
N ASN A 9 5.77 -88.64 -13.18
CA ASN A 9 7.03 -88.25 -13.81
C ASN A 9 7.13 -86.74 -14.12
N ALA A 10 6.02 -86.06 -14.44
CA ALA A 10 6.07 -84.63 -14.77
C ALA A 10 6.26 -83.76 -13.51
N GLU A 11 5.63 -84.16 -12.40
CA GLU A 11 5.81 -83.50 -11.09
C GLU A 11 7.23 -83.75 -10.54
N GLU A 12 7.79 -84.94 -10.75
CA GLU A 12 9.18 -85.27 -10.37
C GLU A 12 10.23 -84.51 -11.21
N GLU A 13 10.02 -84.35 -12.52
CA GLU A 13 10.90 -83.58 -13.40
C GLU A 13 10.89 -82.08 -13.08
N GLU A 14 9.72 -81.49 -12.83
CA GLU A 14 9.62 -80.10 -12.36
C GLU A 14 10.32 -79.90 -11.00
N THR A 15 10.14 -80.84 -10.08
CA THR A 15 10.81 -80.82 -8.77
C THR A 15 12.33 -80.94 -8.92
N CYS A 16 12.81 -81.76 -9.85
CA CYS A 16 14.23 -81.91 -10.16
C CYS A 16 14.85 -80.64 -10.77
N ILE A 17 14.14 -79.96 -11.67
CA ILE A 17 14.58 -78.70 -12.31
C ILE A 17 14.60 -77.55 -11.29
N ILE A 18 13.60 -77.47 -10.41
CA ILE A 18 13.52 -76.47 -9.34
C ILE A 18 14.69 -76.68 -8.36
N TYR A 19 14.91 -77.93 -7.93
CA TYR A 19 16.03 -78.29 -7.04
C TYR A 19 17.40 -77.98 -7.67
N ALA A 20 17.60 -78.27 -8.96
CA ALA A 20 18.84 -77.95 -9.67
C ALA A 20 19.08 -76.44 -9.76
N ARG A 21 18.03 -75.63 -10.01
CA ARG A 21 18.13 -74.15 -9.97
C ARG A 21 18.45 -73.64 -8.59
N GLU A 22 17.92 -74.25 -7.54
CA GLU A 22 18.18 -73.88 -6.16
C GLU A 22 19.63 -74.18 -5.75
N LYS A 23 20.17 -75.33 -6.18
CA LYS A 23 21.59 -75.67 -6.02
C LYS A 23 22.53 -74.68 -6.70
N ILE A 24 22.16 -74.14 -7.87
CA ILE A 24 22.94 -73.09 -8.53
C ILE A 24 23.02 -71.81 -7.67
N LYS A 25 21.99 -71.50 -6.88
CA LYS A 25 22.00 -70.33 -5.98
C LYS A 25 22.94 -70.50 -4.79
N GLU A 26 23.29 -71.73 -4.46
CA GLU A 26 24.25 -72.03 -3.39
C GLU A 26 25.71 -71.84 -3.85
N THR A 27 25.96 -71.80 -5.16
CA THR A 27 27.29 -71.54 -5.72
C THR A 27 27.81 -70.16 -5.34
N ASP A 28 29.12 -70.08 -5.08
CA ASP A 28 29.76 -68.83 -4.64
C ASP A 28 29.69 -67.74 -5.71
N GLU A 29 29.70 -68.11 -6.99
CA GLU A 29 29.58 -67.19 -8.11
C GLU A 29 28.21 -66.52 -8.15
N TYR A 30 27.13 -67.27 -7.91
CA TYR A 30 25.78 -66.73 -7.84
C TYR A 30 25.61 -65.78 -6.65
N LYS A 31 26.13 -66.15 -5.47
CA LYS A 31 26.10 -65.28 -4.28
C LYS A 31 26.84 -63.97 -4.52
N ARG A 32 28.04 -64.02 -5.12
CA ARG A 32 28.81 -62.82 -5.49
C ARG A 32 28.08 -61.95 -6.51
N ALA A 33 27.50 -62.55 -7.55
CA ALA A 33 26.73 -61.81 -8.56
C ALA A 33 25.53 -61.09 -7.93
N MET A 34 24.82 -61.77 -7.02
CA MET A 34 23.70 -61.20 -6.27
C MET A 34 24.14 -60.07 -5.34
N GLU A 35 25.24 -60.21 -4.62
CA GLU A 35 25.79 -59.14 -3.77
C GLU A 35 26.16 -57.89 -4.57
N VAL A 36 26.79 -58.07 -5.74
CA VAL A 36 27.14 -56.97 -6.65
C VAL A 36 25.88 -56.26 -7.18
N GLU A 37 24.85 -57.02 -7.53
CA GLU A 37 23.57 -56.47 -7.99
C GLU A 37 22.86 -55.70 -6.87
N TRP A 38 22.84 -56.25 -5.64
CA TRP A 38 22.30 -55.58 -4.46
C TRP A 38 23.06 -54.31 -4.11
N ALA A 39 24.39 -54.34 -4.18
CA ALA A 39 25.23 -53.16 -3.93
C ALA A 39 24.95 -52.08 -4.97
N SER A 40 24.84 -52.45 -6.26
CA SER A 40 24.52 -51.53 -7.36
C SER A 40 23.12 -50.92 -7.18
N ARG A 41 22.11 -51.72 -6.85
CA ARG A 41 20.75 -51.23 -6.56
C ARG A 41 20.73 -50.28 -5.36
N LYS A 42 21.45 -50.62 -4.29
CA LYS A 42 21.56 -49.78 -3.10
C LYS A 42 22.21 -48.43 -3.41
N GLN A 43 23.24 -48.40 -4.24
CA GLN A 43 23.87 -47.15 -4.70
C GLN A 43 22.91 -46.28 -5.51
N VAL A 44 22.16 -46.87 -6.46
CA VAL A 44 21.16 -46.13 -7.25
C VAL A 44 20.09 -45.51 -6.35
N ILE A 45 19.58 -46.25 -5.36
CA ILE A 45 18.59 -45.74 -4.40
C ILE A 45 19.15 -44.56 -3.59
N GLN A 46 20.42 -44.64 -3.17
CA GLN A 46 21.07 -43.54 -2.46
C GLN A 46 21.20 -42.28 -3.32
N ILE A 47 21.61 -42.44 -4.58
CA ILE A 47 21.71 -41.34 -5.55
C ILE A 47 20.33 -40.68 -5.75
N GLN A 48 19.28 -41.48 -6.00
CA GLN A 48 17.92 -40.98 -6.16
C GLN A 48 17.43 -40.23 -4.91
N ALA A 49 17.72 -40.74 -3.71
CA ALA A 49 17.36 -40.08 -2.46
C ALA A 49 18.11 -38.75 -2.29
N GLU A 50 19.38 -38.69 -2.66
CA GLU A 50 20.17 -37.46 -2.63
C GLU A 50 19.63 -36.42 -3.63
N ASP A 51 19.33 -36.83 -4.86
CA ASP A 51 18.78 -35.95 -5.89
C ASP A 51 17.39 -35.43 -5.51
N ALA A 52 16.52 -36.28 -4.96
CA ALA A 52 15.23 -35.86 -4.43
C ALA A 52 15.38 -34.81 -3.31
N ARG A 53 16.38 -34.98 -2.42
CA ARG A 53 16.69 -33.99 -1.37
C ARG A 53 17.19 -32.68 -1.96
N LYS A 54 18.10 -32.71 -2.94
CA LYS A 54 18.62 -31.53 -3.65
C LYS A 54 17.48 -30.78 -4.36
N GLN A 55 16.64 -31.48 -5.11
CA GLN A 55 15.50 -30.89 -5.80
C GLN A 55 14.49 -30.27 -4.82
N LYS A 56 14.20 -30.93 -3.70
CA LYS A 56 13.31 -30.37 -2.66
C LYS A 56 13.88 -29.08 -2.07
N ARG A 57 15.20 -29.03 -1.81
CA ARG A 57 15.88 -27.81 -1.33
C ARG A 57 15.81 -26.69 -2.36
N LEU A 58 16.06 -26.99 -3.64
CA LEU A 58 15.98 -26.01 -4.72
C LEU A 58 14.56 -25.43 -4.83
N LYS A 59 13.53 -26.28 -4.87
CA LYS A 59 12.11 -25.86 -4.91
C LYS A 59 11.73 -24.99 -3.71
N LYS A 60 12.26 -25.26 -2.52
CA LYS A 60 12.03 -24.41 -1.34
C LYS A 60 12.66 -23.03 -1.50
N ARG A 61 13.89 -22.96 -2.03
CA ARG A 61 14.59 -21.69 -2.28
C ARG A 61 13.86 -20.85 -3.32
N THR A 62 13.49 -21.44 -4.47
CA THR A 62 12.80 -20.71 -5.55
C THR A 62 11.43 -20.20 -5.11
N LYS A 63 10.66 -20.99 -4.36
CA LYS A 63 9.38 -20.54 -3.78
C LYS A 63 9.55 -19.40 -2.79
N ALA A 64 10.58 -19.46 -1.93
CA ALA A 64 10.84 -18.39 -0.98
C ALA A 64 11.27 -17.09 -1.69
N GLU A 65 12.07 -17.20 -2.74
CA GLU A 65 12.49 -16.08 -3.55
C GLU A 65 11.34 -15.46 -4.35
N SER A 66 10.48 -16.28 -4.96
CA SER A 66 9.30 -15.79 -5.69
C SER A 66 8.33 -15.07 -4.76
N LEU A 67 8.11 -15.59 -3.55
CA LEU A 67 7.29 -14.94 -2.53
C LEU A 67 7.88 -13.58 -2.10
N ARG A 68 9.19 -13.53 -1.83
CA ARG A 68 9.89 -12.28 -1.48
C ARG A 68 9.78 -11.24 -2.59
N LEU A 69 9.98 -11.63 -3.85
CA LEU A 69 9.86 -10.74 -4.99
C LEU A 69 8.43 -10.21 -5.13
N PHE A 70 7.44 -11.07 -4.94
CA PHE A 70 6.03 -10.69 -4.96
C PHE A 70 5.69 -9.67 -3.86
N ASP A 71 6.11 -9.94 -2.62
CA ASP A 71 5.88 -9.05 -1.48
C ASP A 71 6.56 -7.69 -1.69
N MET A 72 7.77 -7.67 -2.23
CA MET A 72 8.48 -6.43 -2.55
C MET A 72 7.73 -5.61 -3.60
N LYS A 73 7.27 -6.24 -4.69
CA LYS A 73 6.48 -5.59 -5.74
C LYS A 73 5.16 -5.04 -5.19
N LYS A 74 4.48 -5.80 -4.32
CA LYS A 74 3.25 -5.37 -3.66
C LYS A 74 3.46 -4.10 -2.84
N ARG A 75 4.48 -4.08 -1.97
CA ARG A 75 4.81 -2.89 -1.16
C ARG A 75 5.22 -1.69 -2.00
N GLN A 76 5.97 -1.91 -3.08
CA GLN A 76 6.32 -0.83 -4.02
C GLN A 76 5.06 -0.23 -4.65
N LYS A 77 4.13 -1.08 -5.08
CA LYS A 77 2.85 -0.63 -5.65
C LYS A 77 2.02 0.14 -4.63
N GLU A 78 1.90 -0.37 -3.40
CA GLU A 78 1.17 0.29 -2.30
C GLU A 78 1.73 1.68 -2.00
N ARG A 79 3.05 1.82 -1.85
CA ARG A 79 3.69 3.13 -1.63
C ARG A 79 3.40 4.13 -2.75
N VAL A 80 3.49 3.69 -4.00
CA VAL A 80 3.20 4.57 -5.16
C VAL A 80 1.72 4.96 -5.18
N GLU A 81 0.83 4.04 -4.83
CA GLU A 81 -0.60 4.30 -4.80
C GLU A 81 -1.00 5.25 -3.68
N GLU A 82 -0.39 5.14 -2.50
CA GLU A 82 -0.55 6.09 -1.38
C GLU A 82 -0.13 7.50 -1.78
N LEU A 83 1.05 7.64 -2.41
CA LEU A 83 1.53 8.94 -2.91
C LEU A 83 0.58 9.53 -3.95
N ARG A 84 0.11 8.72 -4.92
CA ARG A 84 -0.86 9.16 -5.92
C ARG A 84 -2.18 9.60 -5.30
N LYS A 85 -2.68 8.86 -4.31
CA LYS A 85 -3.91 9.22 -3.56
C LYS A 85 -3.73 10.53 -2.79
N SER A 86 -2.60 10.70 -2.12
CA SER A 86 -2.28 11.94 -1.40
C SER A 86 -2.17 13.12 -2.36
N GLN A 87 -1.50 12.95 -3.50
CA GLN A 87 -1.37 13.98 -4.51
C GLN A 87 -2.73 14.39 -5.06
N LYS A 88 -3.56 13.42 -5.44
CA LYS A 88 -4.92 13.67 -5.93
C LYS A 88 -5.77 14.41 -4.91
N LYS A 89 -5.74 13.99 -3.63
CA LYS A 89 -6.46 14.67 -2.55
C LYS A 89 -5.98 16.12 -2.36
N ASN A 90 -4.67 16.36 -2.46
CA ASN A 90 -4.11 17.71 -2.37
C ASN A 90 -4.56 18.57 -3.55
N GLU A 91 -4.57 18.03 -4.76
CA GLU A 91 -5.05 18.72 -5.98
C GLU A 91 -6.53 19.06 -5.89
N GLU A 92 -7.38 18.12 -5.46
CA GLU A 92 -8.80 18.35 -5.22
C GLU A 92 -9.03 19.44 -4.16
N ASN A 93 -8.25 19.43 -3.07
CA ASN A 93 -8.31 20.47 -2.03
C ASN A 93 -7.89 21.84 -2.59
N MET A 94 -6.82 21.90 -3.39
CA MET A 94 -6.39 23.14 -4.05
C MET A 94 -7.45 23.68 -5.01
N ASN A 95 -8.11 22.80 -5.76
CA ASN A 95 -9.20 23.19 -6.67
C ASN A 95 -10.40 23.75 -5.90
N LEU A 96 -10.84 23.08 -4.83
CA LEU A 96 -11.91 23.58 -3.96
C LEU A 96 -11.54 24.93 -3.34
N LYS A 97 -10.29 25.10 -2.88
CA LYS A 97 -9.79 26.38 -2.39
C LYS A 97 -9.85 27.47 -3.45
N GLU A 98 -9.56 27.16 -4.71
CA GLU A 98 -9.61 28.14 -5.81
C GLU A 98 -11.05 28.57 -6.13
N ILE A 99 -12.00 27.64 -6.14
CA ILE A 99 -13.43 27.95 -6.34
C ILE A 99 -13.91 28.91 -5.25
N VAL A 100 -13.67 28.55 -3.98
CA VAL A 100 -14.03 29.40 -2.83
C VAL A 100 -13.31 30.75 -2.92
N ARG A 101 -12.03 30.76 -3.30
CA ARG A 101 -11.24 32.00 -3.44
C ARG A 101 -11.86 32.93 -4.47
N ALA A 102 -12.33 32.40 -5.60
CA ALA A 102 -13.02 33.19 -6.61
C ALA A 102 -14.35 33.76 -6.08
N GLU A 103 -15.13 32.94 -5.37
CA GLU A 103 -16.40 33.35 -4.75
C GLU A 103 -16.18 34.47 -3.72
N VAL A 104 -15.32 34.25 -2.73
CA VAL A 104 -14.99 35.22 -1.68
C VAL A 104 -14.45 36.52 -2.29
N ARG A 105 -13.55 36.45 -3.28
CA ARG A 105 -13.07 37.66 -3.97
C ARG A 105 -14.19 38.40 -4.67
N SER A 106 -15.12 37.70 -5.30
CA SER A 106 -16.26 38.34 -5.94
C SER A 106 -17.16 39.06 -4.93
N GLU A 107 -17.35 38.48 -3.75
CA GLU A 107 -18.11 39.10 -2.66
C GLU A 107 -17.37 40.32 -2.09
N LEU A 108 -16.08 40.18 -1.77
CA LEU A 108 -15.26 41.28 -1.28
C LEU A 108 -15.19 42.44 -2.28
N ASN A 109 -15.09 42.16 -3.58
CA ASN A 109 -15.11 43.20 -4.61
C ASN A 109 -16.46 43.93 -4.67
N LYS A 110 -17.59 43.22 -4.53
CA LYS A 110 -18.93 43.86 -4.46
C LYS A 110 -19.06 44.75 -3.22
N LEU A 111 -18.53 44.30 -2.09
CA LEU A 111 -18.48 45.10 -0.86
C LEU A 111 -17.58 46.33 -1.04
N GLU A 112 -16.44 46.16 -1.72
CA GLU A 112 -15.53 47.26 -2.07
C GLU A 112 -16.24 48.34 -2.89
N MET A 113 -16.93 47.93 -3.95
CA MET A 113 -17.61 48.86 -4.86
C MET A 113 -18.81 49.55 -4.22
N SER A 114 -19.49 48.93 -3.25
CA SER A 114 -20.74 49.45 -2.71
C SER A 114 -20.57 50.43 -1.56
N THR A 115 -19.56 50.26 -0.70
CA THR A 115 -19.61 50.88 0.64
C THR A 115 -18.27 51.47 1.14
N CYS A 116 -17.18 51.36 0.37
CA CYS A 116 -15.83 51.59 0.89
C CYS A 116 -15.29 53.01 0.74
N HIS A 117 -15.77 53.89 1.61
CA HIS A 117 -15.26 55.26 1.68
C HIS A 117 -14.28 55.47 2.86
N ASN A 118 -14.37 54.65 3.90
CA ASN A 118 -13.57 54.79 5.12
C ASN A 118 -13.28 53.43 5.78
N MET A 119 -12.13 53.30 6.45
CA MET A 119 -11.69 52.11 7.19
C MET A 119 -12.74 51.64 8.22
N ALA A 120 -13.43 52.58 8.88
CA ALA A 120 -14.47 52.25 9.86
C ALA A 120 -15.66 51.50 9.24
N SER A 121 -16.13 51.95 8.07
CA SER A 121 -17.24 51.30 7.34
C SER A 121 -16.88 49.89 6.92
N MET A 122 -15.63 49.69 6.51
CA MET A 122 -15.12 48.38 6.13
C MET A 122 -15.05 47.39 7.28
N LEU A 123 -14.53 47.83 8.42
CA LEU A 123 -14.46 46.98 9.62
C LEU A 123 -15.84 46.54 10.07
N ASN A 124 -16.82 47.46 10.07
CA ASN A 124 -18.19 47.14 10.45
C ASN A 124 -18.84 46.14 9.48
N LEU A 125 -18.62 46.30 8.17
CA LEU A 125 -19.14 45.42 7.13
C LEU A 125 -18.54 44.00 7.17
N LEU A 126 -17.29 43.89 7.59
CA LEU A 126 -16.62 42.62 7.86
C LEU A 126 -17.09 41.95 9.17
N GLY A 127 -18.06 42.54 9.86
CA GLY A 127 -18.63 42.02 11.11
C GLY A 127 -17.88 42.41 12.38
N ILE A 128 -17.01 43.42 12.30
CA ILE A 128 -16.22 43.90 13.44
C ILE A 128 -16.81 45.20 13.94
N SER A 129 -17.43 45.15 15.11
CA SER A 129 -17.97 46.32 15.78
C SER A 129 -16.86 47.35 16.05
N VAL A 130 -16.98 48.50 15.37
CA VAL A 130 -16.23 49.73 15.65
C VAL A 130 -17.09 50.55 16.62
N GLY A 131 -16.53 50.96 17.76
CA GLY A 131 -17.23 51.52 18.92
C GLY A 131 -18.35 52.53 18.62
N ASN A 132 -18.06 53.84 18.71
CA ASN A 132 -19.04 54.89 18.43
C ASN A 132 -19.41 55.02 16.93
N TRP A 133 -20.08 54.02 16.37
CA TRP A 133 -20.66 54.09 15.02
C TRP A 133 -21.83 55.08 14.99
N PRO A 134 -21.97 55.98 13.99
CA PRO A 134 -21.25 56.06 12.71
C PRO A 134 -19.98 56.94 12.67
N ASN A 135 -19.63 57.64 13.76
CA ASN A 135 -18.48 58.56 13.82
C ASN A 135 -17.42 58.11 14.86
N PRO A 136 -16.70 57.01 14.58
CA PRO A 136 -15.73 56.49 15.54
C PRO A 136 -14.47 57.36 15.59
N THR A 137 -13.86 57.41 16.76
CA THR A 137 -12.56 58.06 16.96
C THR A 137 -11.44 57.25 16.27
N PRO A 138 -10.33 57.89 15.86
CA PRO A 138 -9.20 57.18 15.25
C PRO A 138 -8.62 56.06 16.11
N GLN A 139 -8.69 56.19 17.44
CA GLN A 139 -8.24 55.16 18.38
C GLN A 139 -9.16 53.93 18.34
N GLU A 140 -10.48 54.12 18.33
CA GLU A 140 -11.44 53.01 18.21
C GLU A 140 -11.26 52.25 16.89
N VAL A 141 -11.04 52.96 15.77
CA VAL A 141 -10.75 52.33 14.47
C VAL A 141 -9.47 51.49 14.54
N LYS A 142 -8.40 52.00 15.16
CA LYS A 142 -7.15 51.25 15.35
C LYS A 142 -7.34 50.00 16.21
N THR A 143 -8.15 50.08 17.28
CA THR A 143 -8.45 48.90 18.11
C THR A 143 -9.30 47.85 17.37
N ALA A 144 -10.29 48.29 16.60
CA ALA A 144 -11.10 47.42 15.76
C ALA A 144 -10.26 46.75 14.66
N TYR A 145 -9.35 47.50 14.04
CA TYR A 145 -8.38 46.97 13.08
C TYR A 145 -7.48 45.87 13.68
N LYS A 146 -6.91 46.10 14.87
CA LYS A 146 -6.11 45.07 15.56
C LYS A 146 -6.94 43.82 15.87
N ARG A 147 -8.20 43.99 16.30
CA ARG A 147 -9.14 42.88 16.50
C ARG A 147 -9.38 42.11 15.19
N ALA A 148 -9.54 42.82 14.08
CA ALA A 148 -9.71 42.22 12.75
C ALA A 148 -8.56 41.31 12.35
N LEU A 149 -7.34 41.80 12.49
CA LEU A 149 -6.14 41.02 12.17
C LEU A 149 -6.03 39.75 12.99
N LEU A 150 -6.45 39.80 14.27
CA LEU A 150 -6.48 38.62 15.14
C LEU A 150 -7.62 37.67 14.81
N THR A 151 -8.78 38.16 14.38
CA THR A 151 -9.93 37.32 14.02
C THR A 151 -9.69 36.59 12.70
N PHE A 152 -9.19 37.31 11.69
CA PHE A 152 -8.97 36.78 10.34
C PHE A 152 -7.54 36.25 10.13
N HIS A 153 -6.80 35.92 11.19
CA HIS A 153 -5.44 35.40 11.06
C HIS A 153 -5.45 33.99 10.44
N PRO A 154 -4.61 33.70 9.41
CA PRO A 154 -4.58 32.38 8.77
C PRO A 154 -4.27 31.25 9.75
N ASP A 155 -3.35 31.45 10.70
CA ASP A 155 -3.03 30.40 11.70
C ASP A 155 -4.23 30.00 12.58
N ARG A 156 -5.17 30.91 12.84
CA ARG A 156 -6.39 30.61 13.62
C ARG A 156 -7.43 29.85 12.81
N ALA A 157 -7.48 30.08 11.50
CA ALA A 157 -8.36 29.36 10.60
C ALA A 157 -7.73 28.04 10.08
N SER A 158 -6.44 27.77 10.36
CA SER A 158 -5.72 26.61 9.80
C SER A 158 -6.38 25.25 10.04
N GLN A 159 -7.13 25.10 11.13
CA GLN A 159 -7.87 23.88 11.49
C GLN A 159 -9.36 23.93 11.15
N SER A 160 -9.87 25.08 10.67
CA SER A 160 -11.28 25.23 10.32
C SER A 160 -11.59 24.68 8.93
N ASP A 161 -12.86 24.77 8.53
CA ASP A 161 -13.30 24.37 7.19
C ASP A 161 -12.54 25.14 6.07
N ILE A 162 -12.47 24.53 4.88
CA ILE A 162 -11.80 25.10 3.70
C ILE A 162 -12.36 26.48 3.37
N HIS A 163 -13.68 26.66 3.50
CA HIS A 163 -14.32 27.94 3.24
C HIS A 163 -13.78 29.02 4.18
N GLN A 164 -13.81 28.75 5.48
CA GLN A 164 -13.36 29.68 6.52
C GLN A 164 -11.87 30.00 6.42
N GLN A 165 -11.05 29.02 6.01
CA GLN A 165 -9.62 29.24 5.75
C GLN A 165 -9.40 30.30 4.67
N VAL A 166 -10.02 30.11 3.52
CA VAL A 166 -9.87 31.01 2.36
C VAL A 166 -10.50 32.37 2.66
N GLU A 167 -11.65 32.38 3.33
CA GLU A 167 -12.34 33.61 3.73
C GLU A 167 -11.48 34.46 4.67
N ALA A 168 -10.88 33.85 5.69
CA ALA A 168 -9.95 34.54 6.59
C ALA A 168 -8.72 35.06 5.83
N GLU A 169 -8.13 34.26 4.94
CA GLU A 169 -6.97 34.66 4.13
C GLU A 169 -7.27 35.89 3.26
N GLU A 170 -8.37 35.88 2.50
CA GLU A 170 -8.71 36.99 1.60
C GLU A 170 -9.18 38.23 2.38
N LYS A 171 -9.91 38.07 3.49
CA LYS A 171 -10.23 39.19 4.40
C LYS A 171 -8.97 39.80 5.01
N PHE A 172 -7.99 38.99 5.40
CA PHE A 172 -6.72 39.46 5.95
C PHE A 172 -5.90 40.25 4.91
N LYS A 173 -5.84 39.77 3.66
CA LYS A 173 -5.23 40.51 2.55
C LYS A 173 -5.90 41.86 2.33
N LEU A 174 -7.23 41.88 2.30
CA LEU A 174 -8.01 43.12 2.17
C LEU A 174 -7.70 44.10 3.30
N MET A 175 -7.66 43.64 4.56
CA MET A 175 -7.32 44.48 5.71
C MET A 175 -5.92 45.10 5.61
N ASN A 176 -4.92 44.36 5.12
CA ASN A 176 -3.57 44.90 4.93
C ASN A 176 -3.53 45.93 3.80
N TRP A 177 -4.21 45.66 2.68
CA TRP A 177 -4.34 46.62 1.59
C TRP A 177 -5.05 47.92 2.04
N LEU A 178 -6.15 47.80 2.80
CA LEU A 178 -6.86 48.96 3.35
C LEU A 178 -5.97 49.79 4.27
N LYS A 179 -5.13 49.13 5.08
CA LYS A 179 -4.17 49.84 5.94
C LYS A 179 -3.24 50.69 5.09
N GLU A 180 -2.71 50.18 3.99
CA GLU A 180 -1.85 50.95 3.09
C GLU A 180 -2.59 52.10 2.40
N LYS A 181 -3.88 51.90 2.06
CA LYS A 181 -4.70 52.92 1.38
C LYS A 181 -5.14 54.09 2.28
N PHE A 182 -5.39 53.82 3.57
CA PHE A 182 -5.94 54.79 4.53
C PHE A 182 -4.92 55.27 5.58
N THR A 183 -3.66 54.88 5.47
CA THR A 183 -2.54 55.42 6.27
C THR A 183 -1.84 56.53 5.49
#